data_AF-A0A938SWZ0-F1
#
_entry.id   AF-A0A938SWZ0-F1
#
_cell.length_a   1.000
_cell.length_b   1.000
_cell.length_c   1.000
_cell.angle_alpha   90.00
_cell.angle_beta   90.00
_cell.angle_gamma   90.00
#
_symmetry.space_group_name_H-M   'P 1'
#
loop_
_entity.id
_entity.type
_entity.pdbx_description
1 polymer ?
#
loop_
_entity_poly.entity_id
_entity_poly.type
_entity_poly.pdbx_seq_one_letter_code
_entity_poly.pdbx_strand_id
1 'polypeptide(L)'
;MWILQRFFFVVALALMLVLWSLNATEEVRVQYWFGDANVIDNSPLPLVMVTFFLFGVLFYYLFSIAREWRLRAEIRRLRRQSENKDRELRDLRNLPLDELSDTGSGYDAGLRLP
;
A
#
# COMPACT_ATOMS: atom_id res chain seq x y z
N MET A 1 -4.53 -3.08 -11.56
CA MET A 1 -3.74 -2.50 -12.66
C MET A 1 -4.05 -1.01 -12.77
N TRP A 2 -3.04 -0.16 -12.99
CA TRP A 2 -3.18 1.29 -13.11
C TRP A 2 -4.21 1.75 -14.16
N ILE A 3 -4.38 0.97 -15.23
CA ILE A 3 -5.32 1.26 -16.33
C ILE A 3 -6.78 1.18 -15.87
N LEU A 4 -7.13 0.14 -15.11
CA LEU A 4 -8.49 -0.08 -14.61
C LEU A 4 -8.91 1.06 -13.68
N GLN A 5 -8.01 1.49 -12.79
CA GLN A 5 -8.27 2.62 -11.89
C GLN A 5 -8.54 3.92 -12.65
N ARG A 6 -7.74 4.22 -13.68
CA ARG A 6 -7.96 5.40 -14.54
C ARG A 6 -9.25 5.30 -15.34
N PHE A 7 -9.57 4.12 -15.84
CA PHE A 7 -10.83 3.87 -16.55
C PHE A 7 -12.04 4.15 -15.65
N PHE A 8 -12.09 3.57 -14.45
CA PHE A 8 -13.17 3.83 -13.50
C PHE A 8 -13.25 5.30 -13.10
N PHE A 9 -12.12 5.98 -12.94
CA PHE A 9 -12.10 7.42 -12.64
C PHE A 9 -12.72 8.25 -13.78
N VAL A 10 -12.38 7.96 -15.03
CA VAL A 10 -12.96 8.63 -16.19
C VAL A 10 -14.46 8.35 -16.32
N VAL A 11 -14.88 7.10 -16.10
CA VAL A 11 -16.31 6.72 -16.09
C VAL A 11 -17.06 7.46 -14.99
N ALA A 12 -16.51 7.53 -13.77
CA ALA A 12 -17.11 8.26 -12.67
C ALA A 12 -17.23 9.76 -12.98
N LEU A 13 -16.20 10.36 -13.61
CA LEU A 13 -16.22 11.76 -14.03
C LEU A 13 -17.29 12.00 -15.13
N ALA A 14 -17.39 11.10 -16.10
CA ALA A 14 -18.40 11.21 -17.16
C ALA A 14 -19.82 11.10 -16.58
N LEU A 15 -20.06 10.14 -15.68
CA LEU A 15 -21.34 10.01 -14.97
C LEU A 15 -21.66 11.25 -14.15
N MET A 16 -20.66 11.81 -13.47
CA MET A 16 -20.80 13.06 -12.71
C MET A 16 -21.28 14.22 -13.60
N LEU A 17 -20.68 14.38 -14.78
CA LEU A 17 -21.07 15.43 -15.74
C LEU A 17 -22.47 15.23 -16.30
N VAL A 18 -22.84 13.98 -16.59
CA VAL A 18 -24.20 13.64 -17.05
C VAL A 18 -25.22 13.96 -15.95
N LEU A 19 -24.96 13.55 -14.71
CA LEU A 19 -25.84 13.83 -13.58
C LEU A 19 -25.96 15.33 -13.31
N TRP A 20 -24.85 16.08 -13.41
CA TRP A 20 -24.89 17.53 -13.36
C TRP A 20 -25.85 18.07 -14.43
N SER A 21 -25.65 17.69 -15.69
CA SER A 21 -26.42 18.22 -16.82
C SER A 21 -27.92 17.94 -16.68
N LEU A 22 -28.28 16.76 -16.17
CA LEU A 22 -29.67 16.36 -16.00
C LEU A 22 -30.36 17.04 -14.82
N ASN A 23 -29.60 17.43 -13.80
CA ASN A 23 -30.13 17.98 -12.54
C ASN A 23 -29.69 19.43 -12.31
N ALA A 24 -29.33 20.15 -13.37
CA ALA A 24 -28.70 21.47 -13.27
C ALA A 24 -29.57 22.53 -12.57
N THR A 25 -30.89 22.39 -12.65
CA THR A 25 -31.89 23.32 -12.09
C THR A 25 -32.55 22.79 -10.82
N GLU A 26 -32.20 21.58 -10.38
CA GLU A 26 -32.81 20.97 -9.21
C GLU A 26 -32.20 21.53 -7.93
N GLU A 27 -33.07 21.86 -6.99
CA GLU A 27 -32.71 22.38 -5.67
C GLU A 27 -33.08 21.36 -4.60
N VAL A 28 -32.18 21.18 -3.64
CA VAL A 28 -32.36 20.20 -2.56
C VAL A 28 -32.13 20.84 -1.20
N ARG A 29 -32.92 20.40 -0.23
CA ARG A 29 -32.67 20.65 1.19
C ARG A 29 -31.56 19.70 1.65
N VAL A 30 -30.45 20.26 2.10
CA VAL A 30 -29.32 19.47 2.60
C VAL A 30 -29.12 19.76 4.07
N GLN A 31 -29.13 18.71 4.88
CA GLN A 31 -28.69 18.77 6.26
C GLN A 31 -27.23 18.34 6.34
N TYR A 32 -26.35 19.27 6.66
CA TYR A 32 -24.94 18.96 6.89
C TYR A 32 -24.74 18.52 8.35
N TRP A 33 -24.10 17.36 8.54
CA TRP A 33 -23.79 16.79 9.86
C TRP A 33 -25.02 16.47 10.73
N PHE A 34 -25.09 17.03 11.93
CA PHE A 34 -26.10 16.76 12.94
C PHE A 34 -26.67 18.07 13.47
N GLY A 35 -27.98 18.10 13.70
CA GLY A 35 -28.72 19.25 14.22
C GLY A 35 -29.42 20.10 13.15
N ASP A 36 -30.53 20.73 13.53
CA ASP A 36 -31.41 21.49 12.63
C ASP A 36 -30.79 22.83 12.19
N ALA A 37 -29.77 23.32 12.90
CA ALA A 37 -29.07 24.57 12.60
C ALA A 37 -28.23 24.52 11.32
N ASN A 38 -27.97 23.34 10.76
CA ASN A 38 -27.13 23.12 9.58
C ASN A 38 -27.93 22.71 8.33
N VAL A 39 -29.24 23.00 8.34
CA VAL A 39 -30.12 22.75 7.20
C VAL A 39 -30.04 23.95 6.27
N ILE A 40 -29.54 23.71 5.05
CA ILE A 40 -29.54 24.70 3.98
C ILE A 40 -30.67 24.34 3.02
N ASP A 41 -31.62 25.25 2.91
CA ASP A 41 -32.71 25.17 1.94
C ASP A 41 -32.26 25.72 0.59
N ASN A 42 -32.84 25.18 -0.49
CA ASN A 42 -32.62 25.62 -1.88
C ASN A 42 -31.16 25.52 -2.34
N SER A 43 -30.44 24.49 -1.91
CA SER A 43 -29.06 24.27 -2.36
C SER A 43 -29.07 23.65 -3.77
N PRO A 44 -28.33 24.19 -4.75
CA PRO A 44 -28.23 23.59 -6.07
C PRO A 44 -27.66 22.17 -5.99
N LEU A 45 -28.42 21.16 -6.43
CA LEU A 45 -28.03 19.76 -6.36
C LEU A 45 -26.65 19.49 -7.00
N PRO A 46 -26.29 20.06 -8.17
CA PRO A 46 -24.97 19.82 -8.76
C PRO A 46 -23.82 20.27 -7.86
N LEU A 47 -23.98 21.39 -7.13
CA LEU A 47 -22.96 21.91 -6.22
C LEU A 47 -22.72 20.94 -5.05
N VAL A 48 -23.81 20.40 -4.50
CA VAL A 48 -23.76 19.42 -3.42
C VAL A 48 -23.04 18.17 -3.90
N MET A 49 -23.43 17.62 -5.05
CA MET A 49 -22.80 16.44 -5.63
C MET A 49 -21.30 16.63 -5.81
N VAL A 50 -20.87 17.76 -6.39
CA VAL A 50 -19.45 18.07 -6.63
C VAL A 50 -18.66 18.11 -5.34
N THR A 51 -19.23 18.72 -4.31
CA THR A 51 -18.58 18.82 -3.01
C THR A 51 -18.30 17.42 -2.45
N PHE A 52 -19.30 16.53 -2.44
CA PHE A 52 -19.12 15.16 -1.97
C PHE A 52 -18.18 14.33 -2.87
N PHE A 53 -18.23 14.53 -4.19
CA PHE A 53 -17.30 13.89 -5.11
C PHE A 53 -15.85 14.30 -4.82
N LEU A 54 -15.59 15.60 -4.62
CA LEU A 54 -14.28 16.11 -4.25
C LEU A 54 -13.79 15.55 -2.92
N PHE A 55 -14.66 15.43 -1.91
CA PHE A 55 -14.32 14.76 -0.67
C PHE A 55 -13.93 13.30 -0.91
N GLY A 56 -14.71 12.56 -1.71
CA GLY A 56 -14.38 11.17 -2.07
C GLY A 56 -13.01 11.04 -2.75
N VAL A 57 -12.70 11.93 -3.70
CA VAL A 57 -11.39 11.99 -4.37
C VAL A 57 -10.27 12.30 -3.37
N LEU A 58 -10.49 13.28 -2.48
CA LEU A 58 -9.52 13.67 -1.46
C LEU A 58 -9.22 12.50 -0.52
N PHE A 59 -10.24 11.81 -0.01
CA PHE A 59 -10.08 10.64 0.85
C PHE A 59 -9.35 9.52 0.12
N TYR A 60 -9.77 9.20 -1.11
CA TYR A 60 -9.09 8.19 -1.93
C TYR A 60 -7.59 8.49 -2.06
N TYR A 61 -7.24 9.74 -2.36
CA TYR A 61 -5.85 10.15 -2.51
C TYR A 61 -5.07 10.02 -1.19
N LEU A 62 -5.65 10.46 -0.07
CA LEU A 62 -5.05 10.37 1.25
C LEU A 62 -4.75 8.90 1.64
N PHE A 63 -5.72 8.00 1.45
CA PHE A 63 -5.52 6.57 1.69
C PHE A 63 -4.50 5.95 0.72
N SER A 64 -4.49 6.39 -0.54
CA SER A 64 -3.53 5.90 -1.53
C SER A 64 -2.09 6.27 -1.14
N ILE A 65 -1.84 7.50 -0.69
CA ILE A 65 -0.52 7.92 -0.21
C ILE A 65 -0.09 7.08 1.00
N ALA A 66 -0.96 6.93 1.99
CA ALA A 66 -0.65 6.15 3.20
C ALA A 66 -0.28 4.69 2.86
N ARG A 67 -1.02 4.09 1.92
CA ARG A 67 -0.72 2.74 1.42
C ARG A 67 0.62 2.67 0.71
N GLU A 68 0.92 3.63 -0.15
CA GLU A 68 2.20 3.72 -0.88
C GLU A 68 3.39 3.85 0.08
N TRP A 69 3.26 4.65 1.14
CA TRP A 69 4.29 4.76 2.19
C TRP A 69 4.53 3.42 2.90
N ARG A 70 3.46 2.69 3.23
CA ARG A 70 3.57 1.35 3.83
C ARG A 70 4.29 0.36 2.91
N LEU A 71 3.91 0.34 1.63
CA LEU A 71 4.54 -0.51 0.62
C LEU A 71 6.04 -0.18 0.46
N ARG A 72 6.42 1.10 0.44
CA ARG A 72 7.82 1.53 0.38
C ARG A 72 8.61 1.13 1.64
N ALA A 73 7.99 1.20 2.81
CA ALA A 73 8.61 0.72 4.04
C ALA A 73 8.83 -0.79 4.00
N GLU A 74 7.85 -1.55 3.51
CA GLU A 74 7.92 -3.00 3.35
C GLU A 74 9.01 -3.42 2.36
N ILE A 75 9.10 -2.76 1.20
CA ILE A 75 10.17 -3.00 0.20
C ILE A 75 11.55 -2.77 0.83
N ARG A 76 11.73 -1.68 1.60
CA ARG A 76 13.01 -1.41 2.28
C ARG A 76 13.34 -2.48 3.32
N ARG A 77 12.35 -2.95 4.08
CA ARG A 77 12.52 -4.04 5.05
C ARG A 77 12.91 -5.35 4.35
N LEU A 78 12.20 -5.72 3.29
CA LEU A 78 12.45 -6.94 2.53
C LEU A 78 13.84 -6.94 1.88
N ARG A 79 14.28 -5.80 1.33
CA ARG A 79 15.64 -5.65 0.78
C ARG A 79 16.72 -5.87 1.84
N ARG A 80 16.59 -5.25 3.02
CA ARG A 80 17.53 -5.46 4.14
C ARG A 80 17.58 -6.92 4.60
N GLN A 81 16.43 -7.59 4.65
CA GLN A 81 16.37 -9.01 4.99
C GLN A 81 17.06 -9.88 3.94
N SER A 82 16.93 -9.56 2.65
CA SER A 82 17.65 -10.25 1.58
C SER A 82 19.16 -10.07 1.73
N GLU A 83 19.62 -8.82 1.90
CA GLU A 83 21.04 -8.52 2.04
C GLU A 83 21.68 -9.22 3.26
N ASN A 84 20.95 -9.32 4.38
CA ASN A 84 21.42 -10.01 5.57
C ASN A 84 21.53 -11.53 5.34
N LYS A 85 20.51 -12.15 4.72
CA LYS A 85 20.57 -13.58 4.36
C LYS A 85 21.75 -13.88 3.43
N ASP A 86 22.01 -13.00 2.45
CA ASP A 86 23.15 -13.14 1.55
C ASP A 86 24.50 -12.94 2.26
N ARG A 87 24.55 -12.19 3.36
CA ARG A 87 25.74 -12.10 4.22
C ARG A 87 25.94 -13.39 5.02
N GLU A 88 24.91 -13.90 5.69
CA GLU A 88 24.99 -15.14 6.47
C GLU A 88 25.44 -16.33 5.61
N LEU A 89 24.94 -16.46 4.39
CA LEU A 89 25.39 -17.49 3.45
C LEU A 89 26.87 -17.33 3.06
N ARG A 90 27.35 -16.09 2.92
CA ARG A 90 28.77 -15.83 2.62
C ARG A 90 29.67 -16.13 3.81
N ASP A 91 29.24 -15.77 5.01
CA ASP A 91 29.99 -16.02 6.24
C ASP A 91 30.08 -17.53 6.50
N LEU A 92 28.99 -18.27 6.33
CA LEU A 92 28.99 -19.74 6.41
C LEU A 92 29.89 -20.39 5.36
N ARG A 93 29.91 -19.86 4.13
CA ARG A 93 30.79 -20.37 3.07
C ARG A 93 32.27 -20.06 3.32
N ASN A 94 32.56 -18.96 4.00
CA ASN A 94 33.91 -18.53 4.31
C ASN A 94 34.39 -19.05 5.68
N LEU A 95 33.59 -19.85 6.39
CA LEU A 95 34.03 -20.50 7.62
C LEU A 95 35.21 -21.43 7.26
N PRO A 96 36.37 -21.27 7.91
CA PRO A 96 37.54 -22.07 7.59
C PRO A 96 37.23 -23.55 7.79
N LEU A 97 37.38 -24.33 6.72
CA LEU A 97 37.20 -25.78 6.73
C LEU A 97 38.23 -26.50 7.62
N ASP A 98 39.26 -25.79 8.10
CA ASP A 98 40.37 -26.34 8.88
C ASP A 98 39.93 -26.95 10.22
N GLU A 99 38.87 -26.42 10.86
CA GLU A 99 38.35 -26.99 12.13
C GLU A 99 37.68 -28.38 11.94
N LEU A 100 37.18 -28.69 10.73
CA LEU A 100 36.57 -29.98 10.43
C LEU A 100 37.60 -31.05 10.04
N SER A 101 38.75 -30.66 9.47
CA SER A 101 39.84 -31.59 9.17
C SER A 101 40.65 -32.02 10.40
N ASP A 102 40.77 -31.17 11.42
CA ASP A 102 41.57 -31.48 12.61
C ASP A 102 40.87 -32.48 13.55
N THR A 103 39.52 -32.50 13.52
CA THR A 103 38.71 -33.46 14.30
C THR A 103 38.74 -34.88 13.71
N GLY A 104 39.05 -35.03 12.42
CA GLY A 104 39.17 -36.33 11.75
C GLY A 104 40.53 -37.02 11.94
N SER A 105 41.59 -36.27 12.27
CA SER A 105 42.95 -36.81 12.39
C SER A 105 43.22 -37.49 13.75
N GLY A 106 42.34 -37.35 14.73
CA GLY A 106 42.48 -37.95 16.07
C GLY A 106 42.06 -39.42 16.19
N TYR A 107 41.38 -39.98 15.18
CA TYR A 107 40.89 -41.37 15.22
C TYR A 107 41.88 -42.39 14.61
N ASP A 108 42.89 -41.94 13.87
CA ASP A 108 43.82 -42.82 13.16
C ASP A 108 45.09 -43.18 13.97
N ALA A 109 45.27 -42.59 15.16
CA ALA A 109 46.46 -42.81 15.99
C ALA A 109 46.36 -44.02 16.95
N GLY A 110 45.22 -44.72 17.01
CA GLY A 110 44.94 -45.75 18.03
C GLY A 110 44.87 -47.20 17.54
N LEU A 111 44.89 -47.46 16.23
CA LEU A 111 44.73 -48.81 15.66
C LEU A 111 46.05 -49.37 15.12
N ARG A 112 46.99 -49.59 16.04
CA ARG A 112 48.03 -50.61 15.85
C ARG A 112 47.70 -51.79 16.77
N LEU A 113 46.90 -52.71 16.24
CA LEU A 113 46.72 -54.08 16.74
C LEU A 113 48.04 -54.88 16.53
N PRO A 114 48.22 -55.99 17.26
CA PRO A 114 49.47 -56.41 17.91
C PRO A 114 50.64 -56.79 16.99
#